data_AF-A0ABC9Z451-F1
#
_entry.id   AF-A0ABC9Z451-F1
#
_cell.length_a   1.000
_cell.length_b   1.000
_cell.length_c   1.000
_cell.angle_alpha   90.00
_cell.angle_beta   90.00
_cell.angle_gamma   90.00
#
_symmetry.space_group_name_H-M   'P 1'
#
loop_
_entity.id
_entity.type
_entity.pdbx_description
1 polymer ?
#
loop_
_entity_poly.entity_id
_entity_poly.type
_entity_poly.pdbx_seq_one_letter_code
_entity_poly.pdbx_strand_id
1 'polypeptide(L)'
;MTRKDIPGTVYLLHFERPFRHARHYTGWTTDLDARLAEHKAGRGARLLEVLRDNGIGWELARTWDGTRGRERQLKREGGASRRCPKCGVRPRREPGTDTAEETGAVIRQARRDIAARHAERDRARSQQVPPLPSWVSQMPAEELERRLSEIEARRIDPPHGIERTR
;
A
#
# COMPACT_ATOMS: atom_id res chain seq x y z
N MET A 1 -17.02 -15.16 -28.78
CA MET A 1 -16.86 -14.54 -27.44
C MET A 1 -18.11 -14.77 -26.63
N THR A 2 -18.01 -15.47 -25.50
CA THR A 2 -19.18 -15.75 -24.66
C THR A 2 -19.48 -14.50 -23.82
N ARG A 3 -20.75 -14.19 -23.52
CA ARG A 3 -21.13 -13.05 -22.63
C ARG A 3 -20.45 -13.04 -21.25
N LYS A 4 -19.76 -14.12 -20.87
CA LYS A 4 -18.99 -14.24 -19.63
C LYS A 4 -17.66 -13.48 -19.65
N ASP A 5 -17.14 -13.15 -20.82
CA ASP A 5 -15.77 -12.63 -21.00
C ASP A 5 -15.74 -11.13 -21.28
N ILE A 6 -16.90 -10.48 -21.33
CA ILE A 6 -16.99 -9.02 -21.53
C ILE A 6 -16.36 -8.34 -20.30
N PRO A 7 -15.36 -7.47 -20.49
CA PRO A 7 -14.81 -6.65 -19.41
C PRO A 7 -15.88 -5.73 -18.83
N GLY A 8 -15.80 -5.47 -17.54
CA GLY A 8 -16.67 -4.54 -16.84
C GLY A 8 -16.23 -4.40 -15.39
N THR A 9 -17.16 -3.98 -14.54
CA THR A 9 -16.91 -3.73 -13.13
C THR A 9 -17.79 -4.64 -12.29
N VAL A 10 -17.15 -5.43 -11.43
CA VAL A 10 -17.82 -6.11 -10.32
C VAL A 10 -17.90 -5.14 -9.15
N TYR A 11 -19.04 -5.04 -8.50
CA TYR A 11 -19.26 -4.13 -7.38
C TYR A 11 -19.90 -4.83 -6.20
N LEU A 12 -19.58 -4.32 -5.00
CA LEU A 12 -20.12 -4.74 -3.73
C LEU A 12 -20.84 -3.57 -3.08
N LEU A 13 -22.11 -3.76 -2.76
CA LEU A 13 -22.92 -2.82 -1.99
C LEU A 13 -22.98 -3.30 -0.53
N HIS A 14 -22.94 -2.35 0.38
CA HIS A 14 -23.16 -2.55 1.81
C HIS A 14 -24.51 -1.93 2.19
N PHE A 15 -25.32 -2.67 2.95
CA PHE A 15 -26.61 -2.15 3.41
C PHE A 15 -26.42 -1.46 4.75
N GLU A 16 -27.07 -0.31 4.92
CA GLU A 16 -27.02 0.47 6.16
C GLU A 16 -27.49 -0.35 7.37
N ARG A 17 -28.53 -1.17 7.16
CA ARG A 17 -29.02 -2.14 8.14
C ARG A 17 -29.23 -3.51 7.46
N PRO A 18 -29.01 -4.63 8.17
CA PRO A 18 -29.31 -5.95 7.65
C PRO A 18 -30.79 -6.08 7.27
N PHE A 19 -31.07 -6.68 6.11
CA PHE A 19 -32.43 -7.08 5.72
C PHE A 19 -32.51 -8.60 5.68
N ARG A 20 -33.18 -9.17 6.69
CA ARG A 20 -33.16 -10.63 6.95
C ARG A 20 -31.71 -11.12 7.07
N HIS A 21 -31.30 -12.04 6.20
CA HIS A 21 -29.92 -12.56 6.16
C HIS A 21 -29.00 -11.75 5.23
N ALA A 22 -29.55 -10.84 4.42
CA ALA A 22 -28.79 -10.07 3.46
C ALA A 22 -28.22 -8.79 4.10
N ARG A 23 -26.90 -8.64 3.99
CA ARG A 23 -26.17 -7.44 4.43
C ARG A 23 -25.41 -6.76 3.29
N HIS A 24 -25.29 -7.48 2.18
CA HIS A 24 -24.47 -7.10 1.05
C HIS A 24 -25.13 -7.57 -0.24
N TYR A 25 -24.85 -6.84 -1.31
CA TYR A 25 -25.20 -7.24 -2.66
C TYR A 25 -23.95 -7.20 -3.55
N THR A 26 -23.77 -8.22 -4.38
CA THR A 26 -22.67 -8.26 -5.36
C THR A 26 -23.24 -8.41 -6.75
N GLY A 27 -22.78 -7.56 -7.67
CA GLY A 27 -23.21 -7.57 -9.07
C GLY A 27 -22.07 -7.21 -10.01
N TRP A 28 -22.34 -7.33 -11.31
CA TRP A 28 -21.44 -6.95 -12.39
C TRP A 28 -22.18 -6.11 -13.41
N THR A 29 -21.48 -5.18 -14.04
CA THR A 29 -22.02 -4.29 -15.08
C THR A 29 -20.90 -3.78 -15.99
N THR A 30 -21.24 -3.39 -17.22
CA THR A 30 -20.33 -2.67 -18.12
C THR A 30 -20.35 -1.16 -17.89
N ASP A 31 -21.42 -0.66 -17.27
CA ASP A 31 -21.60 0.75 -16.90
C ASP A 31 -22.01 0.80 -15.42
N LEU A 32 -21.11 1.26 -14.57
CA LEU A 32 -21.34 1.29 -13.12
C LEU A 32 -22.35 2.37 -12.74
N ASP A 33 -22.20 3.57 -13.27
CA ASP A 33 -23.00 4.73 -12.87
C ASP A 33 -24.46 4.56 -13.26
N ALA A 34 -24.72 4.11 -14.49
CA ALA A 34 -26.08 3.78 -14.93
C ALA A 34 -26.69 2.70 -14.04
N ARG A 35 -25.91 1.66 -13.70
CA ARG A 35 -26.40 0.56 -12.87
C ARG A 35 -26.72 0.98 -11.43
N LEU A 36 -25.91 1.86 -10.84
CA LEU A 36 -26.18 2.41 -9.51
C LEU A 36 -27.41 3.32 -9.52
N ALA A 37 -27.61 4.10 -10.58
CA ALA A 37 -28.81 4.93 -10.75
C ALA A 37 -30.08 4.07 -10.86
N GLU A 38 -30.04 2.97 -11.62
CA GLU A 38 -31.15 2.00 -11.69
C GLU A 38 -31.49 1.40 -10.33
N HIS A 39 -30.47 1.00 -9.56
CA HIS A 39 -30.67 0.46 -8.21
C HIS A 39 -31.27 1.50 -7.27
N LYS A 40 -30.83 2.77 -7.33
CA LYS A 40 -31.41 3.86 -6.54
C LYS A 40 -32.87 4.13 -6.92
N ALA A 41 -33.20 3.99 -8.20
CA ALA A 41 -34.57 4.14 -8.70
C ALA A 41 -35.47 2.92 -8.41
N GLY A 42 -34.95 1.83 -7.81
CA GLY A 42 -35.69 0.60 -7.56
C GLY A 42 -35.95 -0.25 -8.81
N ARG A 43 -35.36 0.09 -9.96
CA ARG A 43 -35.53 -0.64 -11.25
C ARG A 43 -34.44 -1.69 -11.49
N GLY A 44 -33.51 -1.82 -10.54
CA GLY A 44 -32.36 -2.70 -10.65
C GLY A 44 -32.64 -4.12 -10.15
N ALA A 45 -31.96 -4.55 -9.09
CA ALA A 45 -32.19 -5.87 -8.50
C ALA A 45 -33.41 -5.86 -7.57
N ARG A 46 -34.24 -6.92 -7.63
CA ARG A 46 -35.42 -7.08 -6.75
C ARG A 46 -35.10 -6.90 -5.26
N LEU A 47 -33.92 -7.35 -4.81
CA LEU A 47 -33.50 -7.13 -3.43
C LEU A 47 -33.36 -5.63 -3.09
N LEU A 48 -32.76 -4.84 -3.98
CA LEU A 48 -32.52 -3.41 -3.75
C LEU A 48 -33.81 -2.59 -3.88
N GLU A 49 -34.73 -3.02 -4.75
CA GLU A 49 -36.10 -2.51 -4.76
C GLU A 49 -36.78 -2.72 -3.40
N VAL A 50 -36.74 -3.94 -2.86
CA VAL A 50 -37.32 -4.24 -1.54
C VAL A 50 -36.64 -3.44 -0.42
N LEU A 51 -35.32 -3.23 -0.47
CA LEU A 51 -34.64 -2.37 0.51
C LEU A 51 -35.17 -0.94 0.45
N ARG A 52 -35.36 -0.39 -0.75
CA ARG A 52 -35.92 0.94 -0.95
C ARG A 52 -37.33 1.03 -0.35
N ASP A 53 -38.19 0.05 -0.63
CA ASP A 53 -39.56 -0.01 -0.09
C ASP A 53 -39.59 -0.10 1.45
N ASN A 54 -38.55 -0.67 2.05
CA ASN A 54 -38.37 -0.76 3.50
C ASN A 54 -37.57 0.41 4.10
N GLY A 55 -37.23 1.43 3.31
CA GLY A 55 -36.46 2.59 3.78
C GLY A 55 -35.04 2.23 4.25
N ILE A 56 -34.43 1.21 3.67
CA ILE A 56 -33.06 0.78 3.99
C ILE A 56 -32.12 1.28 2.90
N GLY A 57 -31.19 2.15 3.29
CA GLY A 57 -30.12 2.64 2.42
C GLY A 57 -29.07 1.58 2.11
N TRP A 58 -28.31 1.85 1.05
CA TRP A 58 -27.11 1.09 0.71
C TRP A 58 -26.06 2.01 0.12
N GLU A 59 -24.80 1.61 0.27
CA GLU A 59 -23.64 2.34 -0.23
C GLU A 59 -22.76 1.43 -1.09
N LEU A 60 -22.11 2.01 -2.10
CA LEU A 60 -21.05 1.32 -2.83
C LEU A 60 -19.84 1.13 -1.91
N ALA A 61 -19.55 -0.11 -1.54
CA ALA A 61 -18.49 -0.42 -0.60
C ALA A 61 -17.16 -0.70 -1.30
N ARG A 62 -17.18 -1.38 -2.46
CA ARG A 62 -15.97 -1.76 -3.18
C ARG A 62 -16.26 -2.12 -4.64
N THR A 63 -15.27 -1.93 -5.51
CA THR A 63 -15.28 -2.36 -6.91
C THR A 63 -14.06 -3.24 -7.23
N TRP A 64 -14.20 -4.02 -8.30
CA TRP A 64 -13.16 -4.82 -8.94
C TRP A 64 -13.33 -4.74 -10.45
N ASP A 65 -12.22 -4.62 -11.16
CA ASP A 65 -12.23 -4.82 -12.61
C ASP A 65 -12.38 -6.32 -12.90
N GLY A 66 -13.21 -6.65 -13.88
CA GLY A 66 -13.36 -8.03 -14.30
C GLY A 66 -14.65 -8.32 -15.06
N THR A 67 -14.89 -9.59 -15.27
CA THR A 67 -16.03 -10.07 -16.06
C THR A 67 -17.11 -10.66 -15.17
N ARG A 68 -18.21 -11.14 -15.76
CA ARG A 68 -19.19 -11.96 -15.02
C ARG A 68 -18.55 -13.21 -14.37
N GLY A 69 -17.44 -13.72 -14.91
CA GLY A 69 -16.70 -14.81 -14.29
C GLY A 69 -16.19 -14.44 -12.90
N ARG A 70 -15.65 -13.24 -12.73
CA ARG A 70 -15.14 -12.73 -11.45
C ARG A 70 -16.28 -12.52 -10.44
N GLU A 71 -17.41 -11.99 -10.87
CA GLU A 71 -18.60 -11.87 -10.02
C GLU A 71 -19.09 -13.23 -9.51
N ARG A 72 -19.18 -14.23 -10.39
CA ARG A 72 -19.57 -15.59 -10.02
C ARG A 72 -18.58 -16.23 -9.06
N GLN A 73 -17.28 -16.01 -9.27
CA GLN A 73 -16.24 -16.46 -8.36
C GLN A 73 -16.43 -15.86 -6.97
N LEU A 74 -16.57 -14.54 -6.85
CA LEU A 74 -16.75 -13.87 -5.56
C LEU A 74 -18.04 -14.32 -4.83
N LYS A 75 -19.10 -14.61 -5.57
CA LYS A 75 -20.34 -15.19 -5.01
C LYS A 75 -20.12 -16.60 -4.48
N ARG A 76 -19.39 -17.45 -5.22
CA ARG A 76 -19.08 -18.83 -4.82
C ARG A 76 -18.17 -18.90 -3.60
N GLU A 77 -17.16 -18.04 -3.52
CA GLU A 77 -16.26 -17.95 -2.37
C GLU A 77 -16.98 -17.50 -1.09
N GLY A 78 -18.15 -16.84 -1.22
CA GLY A 78 -18.93 -16.33 -0.11
C GLY A 78 -18.16 -15.28 0.72
N GLY A 79 -18.72 -14.92 1.88
CA GLY A 79 -18.05 -14.02 2.83
C GLY A 79 -17.86 -12.59 2.32
N ALA A 80 -18.91 -12.00 1.73
CA ALA A 80 -18.89 -10.61 1.26
C ALA A 80 -18.45 -9.59 2.35
N SER A 81 -18.78 -9.86 3.61
CA SER A 81 -18.32 -9.06 4.76
C SER A 81 -16.80 -8.99 4.87
N ARG A 82 -16.07 -10.07 4.54
CA ARG A 82 -14.60 -10.13 4.54
C ARG A 82 -13.96 -9.26 3.46
N ARG A 83 -14.74 -8.75 2.52
CA ARG A 83 -14.29 -7.90 1.41
C ARG A 83 -14.85 -6.48 1.49
N CYS A 84 -15.72 -6.22 2.46
CA CYS A 84 -16.41 -4.95 2.63
C CYS A 84 -15.62 -4.03 3.57
N PRO A 85 -15.08 -2.89 3.11
CA PRO A 85 -14.41 -1.94 3.99
C PRO A 85 -15.36 -1.32 5.03
N LYS A 86 -16.65 -1.23 4.72
CA LYS A 86 -17.68 -0.74 5.65
C LYS A 86 -17.94 -1.70 6.83
N CYS A 87 -17.53 -2.97 6.72
CA CYS A 87 -17.60 -3.93 7.83
C CYS A 87 -16.35 -3.91 8.74
N GLY A 88 -15.48 -2.91 8.62
CA GLY A 88 -14.25 -2.80 9.43
C GLY A 88 -13.07 -3.62 8.91
N VAL A 89 -13.20 -4.25 7.74
CA VAL A 89 -12.10 -5.00 7.12
C VAL A 89 -11.22 -4.04 6.32
N ARG A 90 -9.90 -4.22 6.38
CA ARG A 90 -8.94 -3.57 5.47
C ARG A 90 -8.60 -4.54 4.34
N PRO A 91 -9.36 -4.54 3.23
CA PRO A 91 -9.07 -5.47 2.15
C PRO A 91 -7.69 -5.19 1.57
N ARG A 92 -6.95 -6.26 1.21
CA ARG A 92 -5.76 -6.12 0.38
C ARG A 92 -6.17 -5.38 -0.90
N ARG A 93 -5.47 -4.30 -1.21
CA ARG A 93 -5.62 -3.59 -2.48
C ARG A 93 -5.37 -4.62 -3.58
N GLU A 94 -6.35 -4.84 -4.44
CA GLU A 94 -6.02 -5.61 -5.65
C GLU A 94 -5.01 -4.76 -6.43
N PRO A 95 -4.00 -5.37 -7.06
CA PRO A 95 -3.16 -4.62 -7.98
C PRO A 95 -4.12 -3.92 -8.92
N GLY A 96 -4.17 -2.59 -8.84
CA GLY A 96 -5.06 -1.82 -9.68
C GLY A 96 -4.72 -2.08 -11.13
N THR A 97 -5.59 -1.65 -12.02
CA THR A 97 -5.25 -1.34 -13.41
C THR A 97 -4.26 -0.17 -13.52
N ASP A 98 -3.46 0.09 -12.48
CA ASP A 98 -2.28 0.93 -12.56
C ASP A 98 -1.40 0.27 -13.61
N THR A 99 -1.19 0.98 -14.72
CA THR A 99 -0.26 0.51 -15.75
C THR A 99 1.11 0.25 -15.11
N ALA A 100 1.89 -0.65 -15.71
CA ALA A 100 3.26 -0.89 -15.26
C ALA A 100 4.08 0.42 -15.20
N GLU A 101 3.72 1.39 -16.04
CA GLU A 101 4.30 2.72 -16.07
C GLU A 101 3.94 3.57 -14.84
N GLU A 102 2.66 3.64 -14.48
CA GLU A 102 2.18 4.39 -13.31
C GLU A 102 2.75 3.81 -12.01
N THR A 103 2.72 2.48 -11.89
CA THR A 103 3.34 1.79 -10.74
C THR A 103 4.85 2.05 -10.70
N GLY A 104 5.52 1.99 -11.85
CA GLY A 104 6.93 2.32 -11.99
C GLY A 104 7.24 3.77 -11.59
N ALA A 105 6.38 4.72 -11.95
CA ALA A 105 6.52 6.13 -11.60
C ALA A 105 6.44 6.36 -10.08
N VAL A 106 5.47 5.72 -9.41
CA VAL A 106 5.34 5.78 -7.94
C VAL A 106 6.58 5.22 -7.24
N ILE A 107 7.09 4.07 -7.70
CA ILE A 107 8.29 3.45 -7.12
C ILE A 107 9.52 4.35 -7.35
N ARG A 108 9.69 4.93 -8.55
CA ARG A 108 10.78 5.86 -8.84
C ARG A 108 10.71 7.10 -7.96
N GLN A 109 9.51 7.66 -7.76
CA GLN A 109 9.33 8.82 -6.89
C GLN A 109 9.70 8.49 -5.44
N ALA A 110 9.18 7.38 -4.90
CA ALA A 110 9.50 6.95 -3.53
C ALA A 110 11.01 6.73 -3.32
N ARG A 111 11.71 6.15 -4.31
CA ARG A 111 13.18 6.00 -4.27
C ARG A 111 13.90 7.35 -4.22
N ARG A 112 13.46 8.34 -5.03
CA ARG A 112 14.03 9.70 -5.00
C ARG A 112 13.84 10.36 -3.65
N ASP A 113 12.65 10.25 -3.06
CA ASP A 113 12.34 10.86 -1.76
C ASP A 113 13.19 10.24 -0.65
N ILE A 114 13.38 8.92 -0.65
CA ILE A 114 14.28 8.24 0.31
C ILE A 114 15.72 8.70 0.13
N ALA A 115 16.22 8.76 -1.12
CA ALA A 115 17.57 9.22 -1.40
C ALA A 115 17.79 10.67 -0.96
N ALA A 116 16.80 11.56 -1.19
CA ALA A 116 16.85 12.94 -0.74
C ALA A 116 16.94 13.06 0.79
N ARG A 117 16.12 12.28 1.52
CA ARG A 117 16.18 12.22 2.99
C ARG A 117 17.54 11.74 3.50
N HIS A 118 18.14 10.75 2.84
CA HIS A 118 19.49 10.29 3.20
C HIS A 118 20.53 11.37 2.96
N ALA A 119 20.52 12.00 1.78
CA ALA A 119 21.45 13.08 1.45
C ALA A 119 21.33 14.30 2.37
N GLU A 120 20.11 14.60 2.85
CA GLU A 120 19.86 15.64 3.84
C GLU A 120 20.44 15.24 5.21
N ARG A 121 20.18 14.02 5.67
CA ARG A 121 20.74 13.49 6.92
C ARG A 121 22.27 13.47 6.90
N ASP A 122 22.87 13.05 5.80
CA ASP A 122 24.33 13.00 5.66
C ASP A 122 24.92 14.42 5.68
N ARG A 123 24.29 15.39 5.01
CA ARG A 123 24.67 16.81 5.09
C ARG A 123 24.58 17.34 6.52
N ALA A 124 23.48 17.06 7.23
CA ALA A 124 23.30 17.48 8.62
C ALA A 124 24.39 16.87 9.53
N ARG A 125 24.74 15.59 9.32
CA ARG A 125 25.81 14.91 10.06
C ARG A 125 27.18 15.54 9.79
N SER A 126 27.50 15.86 8.54
CA SER A 126 28.76 16.52 8.18
C SER A 126 28.88 17.94 8.76
N GLN A 127 27.78 18.64 8.95
CA GLN A 127 27.77 19.97 9.59
C GLN A 127 27.89 19.90 11.12
N GLN A 128 27.58 18.75 11.73
CA GLN A 128 27.66 18.53 13.17
C GLN A 128 28.96 17.83 13.61
N VAL A 129 30.01 17.82 12.79
CA VAL A 129 31.31 17.26 13.21
C VAL A 129 31.76 18.01 14.47
N PRO A 130 31.82 17.35 15.64
CA PRO A 130 32.25 18.02 16.85
C PRO A 130 33.70 18.49 16.68
N PRO A 131 34.07 19.65 17.25
CA PRO A 131 35.45 20.10 17.20
C PRO A 131 36.37 19.02 17.80
N LEU A 132 37.59 18.93 17.28
CA LEU A 132 38.58 18.01 17.82
C LEU A 132 38.78 18.29 19.32
N PRO A 133 38.92 17.25 20.16
CA PRO A 133 39.27 17.44 21.56
C PRO A 133 40.47 18.37 21.72
N SER A 134 40.48 19.20 22.75
CA SER A 134 41.51 20.22 22.97
C SER A 134 42.93 19.67 22.98
N TRP A 135 43.12 18.46 23.51
CA TRP A 135 44.42 17.78 23.52
C TRP A 135 44.91 17.42 22.10
N VAL A 136 44.02 17.13 21.15
CA VAL A 136 44.39 16.89 19.74
C VAL A 136 44.77 18.21 19.08
N SER A 137 44.04 19.28 19.38
CA SER A 137 44.29 20.61 18.80
C SER A 137 45.61 21.25 19.27
N GLN A 138 46.16 20.78 20.39
CA GLN A 138 47.42 21.24 20.97
C GLN A 138 48.62 20.35 20.59
N MET A 139 48.40 19.24 19.88
CA MET A 139 49.49 18.37 19.43
C MET A 139 50.25 18.99 18.25
N PRO A 140 51.59 18.86 18.21
CA PRO A 140 52.36 19.25 17.03
C PRO A 140 51.95 18.39 15.83
N ALA A 141 51.88 19.01 14.65
CA ALA A 141 51.35 18.40 13.43
C ALA A 141 52.02 17.05 13.08
N GLU A 142 53.34 16.98 13.25
CA GLU A 142 54.13 15.77 12.97
C GLU A 142 53.72 14.57 13.83
N GLU A 143 53.42 14.80 15.12
CA GLU A 143 52.97 13.73 16.03
C GLU A 143 51.53 13.31 15.74
N LEU A 144 50.68 14.24 15.27
CA LEU A 144 49.32 13.92 14.84
C LEU A 144 49.33 13.06 13.57
N GLU A 145 50.13 13.43 12.57
CA GLU A 145 50.28 12.68 11.32
C GLU A 145 50.86 11.28 11.56
N ARG A 146 51.85 11.15 12.47
CA ARG A 146 52.40 9.86 12.88
C ARG A 146 51.33 8.96 13.49
N ARG A 147 50.52 9.48 14.42
CA ARG A 147 49.45 8.70 15.06
C ARG A 147 48.31 8.32 14.12
N LEU A 148 47.94 9.21 13.21
CA LEU A 148 46.94 8.90 12.16
C LEU A 148 47.46 7.78 11.26
N SER A 149 48.74 7.85 10.86
CA SER A 149 49.40 6.80 10.07
C SER A 149 49.45 5.45 10.81
N GLU A 150 49.71 5.45 12.12
CA GLU A 150 49.68 4.23 12.95
C GLU A 150 48.27 3.62 13.06
N ILE A 151 47.23 4.45 13.20
CA ILE A 151 45.83 4.00 13.21
C ILE A 151 45.42 3.42 11.86
N GLU A 152 45.80 4.07 10.76
CA GLU A 152 45.49 3.63 9.41
C GLU A 152 46.23 2.33 9.04
N ALA A 153 47.50 2.20 9.42
CA ALA A 153 48.27 0.97 9.28
C ALA A 153 47.61 -0.22 10.01
N ARG A 154 47.09 0.00 11.24
CA ARG A 154 46.33 -1.03 11.99
C ARG A 154 45.00 -1.40 11.35
N ARG A 155 44.40 -0.50 10.56
CA ARG A 155 43.15 -0.76 9.84
C ARG A 155 43.39 -1.57 8.58
N ILE A 156 44.52 -1.35 7.90
CA ILE A 156 44.90 -2.05 6.67
C ILE A 156 45.48 -3.43 6.97
N ASP A 157 46.29 -3.56 8.04
CA ASP A 157 46.87 -4.82 8.47
C ASP A 157 46.60 -5.06 9.97
N PRO A 158 45.45 -5.67 10.32
CA PRO A 158 45.09 -5.91 11.71
C PRO A 158 46.00 -6.99 12.30
N PRO A 159 46.57 -6.79 13.50
CA PRO A 159 47.45 -7.77 14.12
C PRO A 159 46.72 -9.11 14.25
N HIS A 160 47.28 -10.14 13.62
CA HIS A 160 46.77 -11.51 13.72
C HIS A 160 46.99 -12.00 15.16
N GLY A 161 45.92 -12.03 15.94
CA GLY A 161 45.94 -12.68 17.25
C GLY A 161 45.18 -11.92 18.32
N ILE A 162 43.86 -12.04 18.30
CA ILE A 162 43.10 -12.07 19.56
C ILE A 162 42.05 -13.18 19.40
N GLU A 163 42.33 -14.37 19.95
CA GLU A 163 41.34 -15.41 20.14
C GLU A 163 40.16 -14.84 20.93
N ARG A 164 38.98 -14.80 20.33
CA ARG A 164 37.74 -14.41 21.02
C ARG A 164 37.34 -15.56 21.94
N THR A 165 37.75 -15.49 23.21
CA THR A 165 37.15 -16.32 24.26
C THR A 165 35.70 -15.89 24.46
N ARG A 166 34.85 -16.92 24.55
CA ARG A 166 33.38 -16.90 24.52
C ARG A 166 32.74 -16.21 25.72
#